data_AF-A0A0K1EFY7-F1
#
_entry.id   AF-A0A0K1EFY7-F1
#
_cell.length_a   1.000
_cell.length_b   1.000
_cell.length_c   1.000
_cell.angle_alpha   90.00
_cell.angle_beta   90.00
_cell.angle_gamma   90.00
#
_symmetry.space_group_name_H-M   'P 1'
#
loop_
_entity.id
_entity.type
_entity.pdbx_description
1 polymer ?
#
loop_
_entity_poly.entity_id
_entity_poly.type
_entity_poly.pdbx_seq_one_letter_code
_entity_poly.pdbx_strand_id
1 'polypeptide(L)'
;MIQLVASNTQSEGDWNSDMWGAVSLWPGDKVYCGRPGRGIYFTNAETIRNFATSPQDLWEALQVPSHAQHGYRMELEEYMVLYPVSVPAGRCRNNGDYGGGGGFQYMIKDVDQLLTPTGRVLNLGRGAHLEV
;
A
#
# COMPACT_ATOMS: atom_id res chain seq x y z
N MET A 1 5.40 19.75 4.98
CA MET A 1 5.26 19.84 3.52
C MET A 1 4.99 18.50 2.83
N ILE A 2 5.48 17.34 3.31
CA ILE A 2 5.22 16.05 2.62
C ILE A 2 3.78 15.52 2.80
N GLN A 3 3.14 15.80 3.94
CA GLN A 3 1.77 15.34 4.25
C GLN A 3 0.72 15.96 3.32
N LEU A 4 0.87 17.26 3.01
CA LEU A 4 -0.02 18.00 2.12
C LEU A 4 -0.01 17.40 0.69
N VAL A 5 1.14 16.90 0.25
CA VAL A 5 1.27 16.25 -1.07
C VAL A 5 0.45 14.97 -1.14
N ALA A 6 0.43 14.16 -0.07
CA ALA A 6 -0.36 12.94 -0.03
C ALA A 6 -1.86 13.23 0.05
N SER A 7 -2.26 14.18 0.91
CA SER A 7 -3.64 14.65 0.98
C SER A 7 -4.15 15.17 -0.36
N ASN A 8 -3.39 16.03 -1.05
CA ASN A 8 -3.79 16.58 -2.34
C ASN A 8 -3.91 15.49 -3.41
N THR A 9 -2.97 14.54 -3.48
CA THR A 9 -3.06 13.47 -4.49
C THR A 9 -4.25 12.53 -4.26
N GLN A 10 -4.68 12.30 -3.02
CA GLN A 10 -5.94 11.59 -2.77
C GLN A 10 -7.15 12.42 -3.21
N SER A 11 -7.23 13.68 -2.77
CA SER A 11 -8.36 14.57 -3.10
C SER A 11 -8.50 14.88 -4.59
N GLU A 12 -7.40 14.93 -5.33
CA GLU A 12 -7.39 15.07 -6.80
C GLU A 12 -7.77 13.78 -7.52
N GLY A 13 -7.67 12.62 -6.85
CA GLY A 13 -7.93 11.30 -7.42
C GLY A 13 -9.30 10.71 -7.10
N ASP A 14 -10.25 11.55 -6.69
CA ASP A 14 -11.59 11.17 -6.18
C ASP A 14 -11.59 10.40 -4.85
N TRP A 15 -10.53 10.52 -4.03
CA TRP A 15 -10.44 9.90 -2.70
C TRP A 15 -10.60 10.94 -1.58
N ASN A 16 -11.28 10.54 -0.50
CA ASN A 16 -11.20 11.28 0.74
C ASN A 16 -9.78 11.16 1.32
N SER A 17 -9.18 12.30 1.67
CA SER A 17 -7.83 12.31 2.27
C SER A 17 -7.84 11.61 3.63
N ASP A 18 -6.93 10.66 3.82
CA ASP A 18 -6.63 10.10 5.13
C ASP A 18 -5.84 11.08 6.02
N MET A 19 -5.66 10.73 7.29
CA MET A 19 -4.73 11.45 8.17
C MET A 19 -3.30 11.02 7.88
N TRP A 20 -2.55 11.90 7.21
CA TRP A 20 -1.17 11.64 6.81
C TRP A 20 -0.16 12.12 7.84
N GLY A 21 0.75 11.21 8.22
CA GLY A 21 1.97 11.49 8.96
C GLY A 21 3.20 11.40 8.07
N ALA A 22 4.37 11.25 8.69
CA ALA A 22 5.63 10.95 8.02
C ALA A 22 6.30 9.76 8.72
N VAL A 23 6.81 8.82 7.95
CA VAL A 23 7.62 7.69 8.45
C VAL A 23 8.94 7.67 7.71
N SER A 24 10.02 7.40 8.43
CA SER A 24 11.33 7.14 7.83
C SER A 24 11.44 5.66 7.47
N LEU A 25 11.74 5.39 6.20
CA LEU A 25 12.13 4.08 5.70
C LEU A 25 13.65 4.05 5.54
N TRP A 26 14.25 2.92 5.86
CA TRP A 26 15.70 2.70 5.84
C TRP A 26 16.08 1.67 4.79
N PRO A 27 17.33 1.69 4.29
CA PRO A 27 17.81 0.67 3.37
C PRO A 27 17.59 -0.74 3.90
N GLY A 28 17.01 -1.61 3.07
CA GLY A 28 16.64 -2.98 3.45
C GLY A 28 15.19 -3.17 3.88
N ASP A 29 14.48 -2.10 4.27
CA ASP A 29 13.06 -2.16 4.60
C ASP A 29 12.25 -2.67 3.40
N LYS A 30 11.20 -3.44 3.69
CA LYS A 30 10.30 -4.04 2.69
C LYS A 30 8.97 -3.31 2.63
N VAL A 31 8.55 -2.97 1.41
CA VAL A 31 7.24 -2.38 1.12
C VAL A 31 6.58 -3.14 -0.02
N TYR A 32 5.25 -3.11 -0.06
CA TYR A 32 4.47 -4.01 -0.93
C TYR A 32 3.48 -3.21 -1.77
N CYS A 33 3.40 -3.49 -3.06
CA CYS A 33 2.47 -2.83 -3.98
C CYS A 33 1.57 -3.84 -4.69
N GLY A 34 0.34 -3.45 -5.02
CA GLY A 34 -0.58 -4.27 -5.79
C GLY A 34 -0.10 -4.53 -7.22
N ARG A 35 -0.29 -5.77 -7.68
CA ARG A 35 0.02 -6.22 -9.02
C ARG A 35 -1.23 -6.79 -9.72
N PRO A 36 -1.44 -6.52 -11.03
CA PRO A 36 -0.68 -5.62 -11.90
C PRO A 36 -0.93 -4.13 -11.59
N GLY A 37 -0.13 -3.25 -12.22
CA GLY A 37 -0.30 -1.79 -12.13
C GLY A 37 0.36 -1.18 -10.91
N ARG A 38 1.69 -1.23 -10.86
CA ARG A 38 2.52 -0.58 -9.82
C ARG A 38 2.24 0.92 -9.82
N GLY A 39 1.61 1.40 -8.75
CA GLY A 39 1.37 2.82 -8.50
C GLY A 39 2.40 3.42 -7.53
N ILE A 40 2.00 4.51 -6.89
CA ILE A 40 2.80 5.19 -5.85
C ILE A 40 2.41 4.78 -4.43
N TYR A 41 1.38 3.94 -4.27
CA TYR A 41 0.88 3.52 -2.96
C TYR A 41 1.40 2.13 -2.62
N PHE A 42 1.91 2.01 -1.40
CA PHE A 42 2.51 0.79 -0.86
C PHE A 42 1.95 0.50 0.53
N THR A 43 2.09 -0.73 1.00
CA THR A 43 1.75 -1.14 2.37
C THR A 43 2.94 -1.84 3.04
N ASN A 44 2.79 -2.20 4.31
CA ASN A 44 3.79 -2.89 5.12
C ASN A 44 3.43 -4.37 5.37
N ALA A 45 4.42 -5.12 5.84
CA ALA A 45 4.24 -6.53 6.17
C ALA A 45 3.19 -6.77 7.26
N GLU A 46 3.06 -5.87 8.24
CA GLU A 46 2.06 -5.97 9.31
C GLU A 46 0.62 -5.94 8.76
N THR A 47 0.33 -5.04 7.82
CA THR A 47 -0.99 -4.97 7.16
C THR A 47 -1.29 -6.26 6.42
N ILE A 48 -0.31 -6.82 5.72
CA ILE A 48 -0.48 -8.09 5.02
C ILE A 48 -0.77 -9.21 6.01
N ARG A 49 0.02 -9.35 7.08
CA ARG A 49 -0.20 -10.40 8.09
C ARG A 49 -1.57 -10.31 8.76
N ASN A 50 -2.06 -9.10 9.00
CA ASN A 50 -3.32 -8.88 9.70
C ASN A 50 -4.56 -8.99 8.80
N PHE A 51 -4.45 -8.64 7.52
CA PHE A 51 -5.62 -8.47 6.65
C PHE A 51 -5.59 -9.29 5.36
N ALA A 52 -4.47 -9.90 4.96
CA ALA A 52 -4.38 -10.65 3.70
C ALA A 52 -4.81 -12.13 3.81
N THR A 53 -5.90 -12.39 4.56
CA THR A 53 -6.60 -13.68 4.60
C THR A 53 -7.25 -14.00 3.26
N SER A 54 -7.72 -12.98 2.56
CA SER A 54 -8.18 -13.03 1.18
C SER A 54 -7.78 -11.74 0.45
N PRO A 55 -7.91 -11.69 -0.90
CA PRO A 55 -7.70 -10.45 -1.64
C PRO A 55 -8.66 -9.36 -1.16
N GLN A 56 -9.94 -9.69 -0.98
CA GLN A 56 -10.97 -8.75 -0.54
C GLN A 56 -10.63 -8.11 0.80
N ASP A 57 -10.28 -8.93 1.80
CA ASP A 57 -9.97 -8.45 3.15
C ASP A 57 -8.81 -7.43 3.15
N LEU A 58 -7.76 -7.69 2.37
CA LEU A 58 -6.63 -6.77 2.27
C LEU A 58 -7.04 -5.44 1.63
N TRP A 59 -7.74 -5.50 0.50
CA TRP A 59 -8.09 -4.27 -0.23
C TRP A 59 -9.14 -3.44 0.50
N GLU A 60 -10.06 -4.07 1.22
CA GLU A 60 -11.01 -3.38 2.10
C GLU A 60 -10.30 -2.72 3.30
N ALA A 61 -9.29 -3.39 3.88
CA ALA A 61 -8.46 -2.79 4.93
C ALA A 61 -7.64 -1.60 4.42
N LEU A 62 -7.26 -1.61 3.14
CA LEU A 62 -6.59 -0.51 2.45
C LEU A 62 -7.58 0.51 1.83
N GLN A 63 -8.88 0.25 1.90
CA GLN A 63 -9.97 1.02 1.28
C GLN A 63 -9.77 1.27 -0.23
N VAL A 64 -9.31 0.25 -0.94
CA VAL A 64 -9.14 0.26 -2.40
C VAL A 64 -10.28 -0.57 -3.01
N PRO A 65 -11.13 0.00 -3.86
CA PRO A 65 -12.24 -0.71 -4.49
C PRO A 65 -11.73 -1.74 -5.50
N SER A 66 -12.58 -2.74 -5.74
CA SER A 66 -12.37 -3.68 -6.82
C SER A 66 -12.52 -3.01 -8.19
N HIS A 67 -11.81 -3.51 -9.20
CA HIS A 67 -11.99 -3.07 -10.58
C HIS A 67 -13.30 -3.64 -11.14
N ALA A 68 -14.11 -2.82 -11.81
CA ALA A 68 -15.45 -3.21 -12.30
C ALA A 68 -15.46 -4.48 -13.17
N GLN A 69 -14.40 -4.71 -13.95
CA GLN A 69 -14.28 -5.89 -14.82
C GLN A 69 -13.36 -6.99 -14.28
N HIS A 70 -12.40 -6.64 -13.44
CA HIS A 70 -11.30 -7.55 -13.06
C HIS A 70 -11.35 -7.95 -11.59
N GLY A 71 -12.24 -7.36 -10.80
CA GLY A 71 -12.32 -7.57 -9.37
C GLY A 71 -11.09 -7.01 -8.64
N TYR A 72 -10.80 -7.61 -7.48
CA TYR A 72 -9.63 -7.27 -6.68
C TYR A 72 -8.33 -7.80 -7.31
N ARG A 73 -7.23 -7.08 -7.07
CA ARG A 73 -5.90 -7.57 -7.43
C ARG A 73 -5.57 -8.81 -6.60
N MET A 74 -5.00 -9.82 -7.24
CA MET A 74 -4.72 -11.12 -6.63
C MET A 74 -3.29 -11.25 -6.13
N GLU A 75 -2.43 -10.25 -6.40
CA GLU A 75 -1.00 -10.33 -6.13
C GLU A 75 -0.45 -9.04 -5.54
N LEU A 76 0.60 -9.18 -4.73
CA LEU A 76 1.47 -8.10 -4.28
C LEU A 76 2.90 -8.35 -4.74
N GLU A 77 3.62 -7.31 -5.13
CA GLU A 77 5.05 -7.36 -5.40
C GLU A 77 5.83 -6.70 -4.25
N GLU A 78 6.87 -7.38 -3.77
CA GLU A 78 7.74 -6.89 -2.69
C GLU A 78 8.89 -6.06 -3.25
N TYR A 79 9.08 -4.86 -2.70
CA TYR A 79 10.16 -3.94 -3.00
C TYR A 79 11.03 -3.73 -1.77
N MET A 80 12.30 -3.47 -2.02
CA MET A 80 13.28 -3.12 -1.00
C MET A 80 13.70 -1.66 -1.13
N VAL A 81 13.74 -0.96 -0.01
CA VAL A 81 14.22 0.43 0.09
C VAL A 81 15.74 0.46 -0.09
N LEU A 82 16.24 1.38 -0.91
CA LEU A 82 17.66 1.53 -1.26
C LEU A 82 18.39 2.59 -0.43
N TYR A 83 17.68 3.65 -0.05
CA TYR A 83 18.23 4.82 0.63
C TYR A 83 17.31 5.26 1.77
N PRO A 84 17.84 5.87 2.85
CA PRO A 84 17.00 6.47 3.88
C PRO A 84 16.07 7.52 3.27
N VAL A 85 14.77 7.41 3.52
CA VAL A 85 13.79 8.34 2.96
C VAL A 85 12.62 8.56 3.93
N SER A 86 12.22 9.81 4.10
CA SER A 86 10.99 10.15 4.82
C SER A 86 9.83 10.23 3.83
N VAL A 87 8.81 9.39 4.01
CA VAL A 87 7.64 9.32 3.12
C VAL A 87 6.35 9.62 3.88
N PRO A 88 5.32 10.19 3.21
CA PRO A 88 3.98 10.26 3.78
C PRO A 88 3.45 8.86 4.06
N ALA A 89 2.89 8.66 5.25
CA ALA A 89 2.31 7.39 5.65
C ALA A 89 1.13 7.58 6.61
N GLY A 90 0.22 6.61 6.66
CA GLY A 90 -0.96 6.69 7.51
C GLY A 90 -1.79 5.41 7.51
N ARG A 91 -2.87 5.39 8.29
CA ARG A 91 -3.87 4.32 8.25
C ARG A 91 -5.03 4.74 7.35
N CYS A 92 -5.47 3.85 6.46
CA CYS A 92 -6.69 4.05 5.67
C CYS A 92 -7.90 4.06 6.59
N ARG A 93 -8.67 5.14 6.62
CA ARG A 93 -9.89 5.29 7.42
C ARG A 93 -11.00 6.08 6.72
N ASN A 94 -10.66 6.94 5.77
CA ASN A 94 -11.61 7.97 5.30
C ASN A 94 -12.46 7.57 4.09
N ASN A 95 -12.28 6.36 3.54
CA ASN A 95 -12.99 5.87 2.35
C ASN A 95 -13.84 4.63 2.70
N GLY A 96 -14.78 4.79 3.65
CA GLY A 96 -15.56 3.69 4.24
C GLY A 96 -16.41 2.88 3.27
N ASP A 97 -16.80 3.48 2.13
CA ASP A 97 -17.58 2.80 1.09
C ASP A 97 -16.80 1.66 0.42
N TYR A 98 -15.46 1.63 0.57
CA TYR A 98 -14.58 0.63 -0.01
C TYR A 98 -14.06 -0.38 1.01
N GLY A 99 -14.52 -0.32 2.26
CA GLY A 99 -14.16 -1.28 3.30
C GLY A 99 -13.90 -0.65 4.66
N GLY A 100 -13.78 -1.51 5.67
CA GLY A 100 -13.60 -1.13 7.08
C GLY A 100 -12.30 -0.39 7.39
N GLY A 101 -11.32 -0.40 6.47
CA GLY A 101 -10.05 0.27 6.65
C GLY A 101 -9.16 -0.36 7.73
N GLY A 102 -8.19 0.42 8.21
CA GLY A 102 -7.27 0.04 9.29
C GLY A 102 -5.88 -0.41 8.84
N GLY A 103 -5.72 -0.75 7.56
CA GLY A 103 -4.44 -1.04 6.93
C GLY A 103 -3.54 0.19 6.84
N PHE A 104 -2.24 -0.05 6.81
CA PHE A 104 -1.22 1.00 6.73
C PHE A 104 -0.83 1.27 5.28
N GLN A 105 -0.68 2.54 4.91
CA GLN A 105 -0.29 2.97 3.57
C GLN A 105 0.91 3.91 3.61
N TYR A 106 1.75 3.81 2.59
CA TYR A 106 2.80 4.75 2.23
C TYR A 106 2.50 5.37 0.88
N MET A 107 2.91 6.62 0.69
CA MET A 107 2.99 7.25 -0.62
C MET A 107 4.46 7.44 -1.03
N ILE A 108 4.91 6.71 -2.04
CA ILE A 108 6.30 6.73 -2.52
C ILE A 108 6.28 7.09 -4.02
N LYS A 109 6.66 8.33 -4.36
CA LYS A 109 6.58 8.85 -5.74
C LYS A 109 7.80 8.45 -6.59
N ASP A 110 9.00 8.58 -6.04
CA ASP A 110 10.25 8.31 -6.77
C ASP A 110 10.64 6.82 -6.71
N VAL A 111 9.70 5.95 -7.07
CA VAL A 111 9.81 4.49 -6.91
C VAL A 111 11.10 3.94 -7.51
N ASP A 112 11.41 4.29 -8.77
CA ASP A 112 12.58 3.74 -9.47
C ASP A 112 13.93 4.25 -8.94
N GLN A 113 13.93 5.31 -8.13
CA GLN A 113 15.14 5.82 -7.47
C GLN A 113 15.29 5.25 -6.05
N LEU A 114 14.17 5.05 -5.35
CA LEU A 114 14.15 4.71 -3.93
C LEU A 114 14.00 3.22 -3.67
N LEU A 115 13.42 2.47 -4.61
CA LEU A 115 13.01 1.08 -4.44
C LEU A 115 13.58 0.19 -5.55
N THR A 116 13.88 -1.06 -5.20
CA THR A 116 14.15 -2.12 -6.18
C THR A 116 13.21 -3.30 -5.95
N PRO A 117 12.62 -3.90 -7.02
CA PRO A 117 11.85 -5.12 -6.87
C PRO A 117 12.75 -6.25 -6.38
N THR A 118 12.26 -7.03 -5.42
CA THR A 118 12.99 -8.19 -4.88
C THR A 118 12.85 -9.44 -5.74
N GLY A 119 11.91 -9.42 -6.70
CA GLY A 119 11.47 -10.59 -7.46
C GLY A 119 10.44 -11.45 -6.71
N ARG A 120 10.17 -11.18 -5.43
CA ARG A 120 9.15 -11.89 -4.66
C ARG A 120 7.76 -11.33 -4.95
N VAL A 121 6.84 -12.24 -5.30
CA VAL A 121 5.42 -11.96 -5.50
C VAL A 121 4.61 -12.78 -4.49
N LEU A 122 3.69 -12.12 -3.78
CA LEU A 122 2.76 -12.76 -2.86
C LEU A 122 1.42 -12.99 -3.57
N ASN A 123 0.89 -14.20 -3.48
CA ASN A 123 -0.42 -14.54 -4.04
C ASN A 123 -1.49 -14.45 -2.96
N LEU A 124 -2.40 -13.49 -3.09
CA LEU A 124 -3.49 -13.25 -2.13
C LEU A 124 -4.60 -14.30 -2.26
N GLY A 125 -4.76 -14.94 -3.43
CA GLY A 125 -5.78 -15.96 -3.66
C GLY A 125 -5.59 -17.25 -2.86
N ARG A 126 -4.41 -17.44 -2.26
CA ARG A 126 -4.09 -18.56 -1.36
C ARG A 126 -3.88 -18.12 0.09
N GLY A 127 -4.17 -16.85 0.40
CA GLY A 127 -3.69 -16.16 1.60
C GLY A 127 -2.23 -15.74 1.43
N ALA A 128 -1.89 -14.51 1.80
CA ALA A 128 -0.49 -14.08 1.83
C ALA A 128 0.11 -14.34 3.20
N HIS A 129 0.98 -15.34 3.28
CA HIS A 129 1.73 -15.65 4.49
C HIS A 129 3.14 -15.09 4.39
N LEU A 130 3.41 -14.06 5.20
CA LEU A 130 4.77 -13.61 5.47
C LEU A 130 5.25 -14.32 6.74
N GLU A 131 6.35 -15.05 6.63
CA GLU A 131 7.03 -15.62 7.80
C GLU A 131 7.36 -14.50 8.81
N VAL A 132 7.32 -14.88 10.10
CA VAL A 132 7.61 -14.00 11.23
C VAL A 132 9.11 -13.89 11.47
#